data_AF-A0A961JB36-F1
#
_entry.id   AF-A0A961JB36-F1
#
_cell.length_a   1.000
_cell.length_b   1.000
_cell.length_c   1.000
_cell.angle_alpha   90.00
_cell.angle_beta   90.00
_cell.angle_gamma   90.00
#
_symmetry.space_group_name_H-M   'P 1'
#
loop_
_entity.id
_entity.type
_entity.pdbx_description
1 polymer ?
#
loop_
_entity_poly.entity_id
_entity_poly.type
_entity_poly.pdbx_seq_one_letter_code
_entity_poly.pdbx_strand_id
1 'polypeptide(L)'
;MLRTFSVERVLKTVHGWLGIFVLPFLVAIGLTGLALNHWGLVDAMLSPPDYDEARFDAWPDPVAQGLPDALALARTLWPDAAMTDAKPTTYHDRDAWELSGGGHDLIVDAATGHYWVKTRLRRETYAPDGTLLHSRFYWGTLFKTIHERGWVDARFGTWLADITAGAMVLFGVSGLYLFLAPRLRRRRNRKARTRAMAQG
;
A
#
# COMPACT_ATOMS: atom_id res chain seq x y z
N MET A 1 -52.49 -13.69 -7.58
CA MET A 1 -51.93 -12.42 -8.07
C MET A 1 -50.41 -12.57 -8.20
N LEU A 2 -49.91 -12.79 -9.42
CA LEU A 2 -48.46 -12.82 -9.67
C LEU A 2 -47.94 -11.37 -9.70
N ARG A 3 -47.09 -11.04 -8.73
CA ARG A 3 -46.41 -9.74 -8.61
C ARG A 3 -45.56 -9.56 -9.88
N THR A 4 -45.94 -8.65 -10.77
CA THR A 4 -45.16 -8.38 -11.99
C THR A 4 -43.80 -7.81 -11.58
N PHE A 5 -42.75 -8.59 -11.79
CA PHE A 5 -41.38 -8.16 -11.55
C PHE A 5 -41.04 -7.02 -12.49
N SER A 6 -40.93 -5.80 -11.95
CA SER A 6 -40.40 -4.67 -12.71
C SER A 6 -38.88 -4.83 -12.82
N VAL A 7 -38.41 -5.17 -14.01
CA VAL A 7 -36.96 -5.29 -14.34
C VAL A 7 -36.17 -4.06 -13.86
N GLU A 8 -36.75 -2.86 -13.99
CA GLU A 8 -36.15 -1.62 -13.51
C GLU A 8 -35.98 -1.57 -11.99
N ARG A 9 -36.94 -2.12 -11.22
CA ARG A 9 -36.85 -2.19 -9.76
C ARG A 9 -35.75 -3.17 -9.33
N VAL A 10 -35.67 -4.32 -9.98
CA VAL A 10 -34.61 -5.32 -9.72
C VAL A 10 -33.23 -4.71 -10.02
N LEU A 11 -33.07 -4.05 -11.17
CA LEU A 11 -31.83 -3.34 -11.54
C LEU A 11 -31.41 -2.31 -10.49
N LYS A 12 -32.34 -1.48 -10.00
CA LYS A 12 -32.04 -0.48 -8.95
C LYS A 12 -31.60 -1.14 -7.65
N THR A 13 -32.29 -2.20 -7.22
CA THR A 13 -31.95 -2.93 -6.00
C THR A 13 -30.57 -3.58 -6.12
N VAL A 14 -30.29 -4.30 -7.21
CA VAL A 14 -29.00 -4.94 -7.44
C VAL A 14 -27.88 -3.90 -7.54
N HIS A 15 -28.08 -2.81 -8.28
CA HIS A 15 -27.11 -1.72 -8.39
C HIS A 15 -26.81 -1.07 -7.02
N GLY A 16 -27.85 -0.84 -6.19
CA GLY A 16 -27.67 -0.31 -4.83
C GLY A 16 -26.85 -1.23 -3.93
N TRP A 17 -27.15 -2.54 -3.94
CA TRP A 17 -26.37 -3.52 -3.17
C TRP A 17 -24.94 -3.68 -3.69
N LEU A 18 -24.75 -3.72 -5.01
CA LEU A 18 -23.41 -3.69 -5.61
C LEU A 18 -22.65 -2.45 -5.16
N GLY A 19 -23.29 -1.28 -5.12
CA GLY A 19 -22.69 -0.06 -4.60
C GLY A 19 -22.18 -0.23 -3.16
N ILE A 20 -23.01 -0.77 -2.26
CA ILE A 20 -22.63 -0.98 -0.84
C ILE A 20 -21.42 -1.93 -0.71
N PHE A 21 -21.39 -3.03 -1.47
CA PHE A 21 -20.33 -4.03 -1.35
C PHE A 21 -19.07 -3.67 -2.13
N VAL A 22 -19.17 -3.04 -3.28
CA VAL A 22 -18.04 -2.76 -4.18
C VAL A 22 -17.35 -1.43 -3.83
N LEU A 23 -18.10 -0.44 -3.34
CA LEU A 23 -17.56 0.89 -3.05
C LEU A 23 -16.39 0.88 -2.05
N PRO A 24 -16.43 0.15 -0.92
CA PRO A 24 -15.29 0.09 -0.01
C PRO A 24 -14.00 -0.40 -0.69
N PHE A 25 -14.11 -1.38 -1.59
CA PHE A 25 -12.96 -1.89 -2.35
C PHE A 25 -12.45 -0.86 -3.36
N LEU A 26 -13.35 -0.18 -4.06
CA LEU A 26 -12.97 0.90 -4.99
C LEU A 26 -12.29 2.05 -4.26
N VAL A 27 -12.79 2.42 -3.08
CA VAL A 27 -12.16 3.44 -2.24
C VAL A 27 -10.77 2.97 -1.80
N ALA A 28 -10.63 1.74 -1.31
CA ALA A 28 -9.34 1.20 -0.89
C ALA A 28 -8.32 1.12 -2.05
N ILE A 29 -8.73 0.62 -3.22
CA ILE A 29 -7.87 0.55 -4.41
C ILE A 29 -7.54 1.95 -4.94
N GLY A 30 -8.52 2.87 -4.95
CA GLY A 30 -8.32 4.25 -5.36
C GLY A 30 -7.37 5.00 -4.44
N LEU A 31 -7.50 4.82 -3.12
CA LEU A 31 -6.62 5.42 -2.12
C LEU A 31 -5.20 4.84 -2.21
N THR A 32 -5.05 3.52 -2.35
CA THR A 32 -3.73 2.90 -2.54
C THR A 32 -3.07 3.34 -3.85
N GLY A 33 -3.83 3.41 -4.95
CA GLY A 33 -3.33 3.93 -6.22
C GLY A 33 -2.93 5.41 -6.15
N LEU A 34 -3.74 6.25 -5.51
CA LEU A 34 -3.41 7.65 -5.27
C LEU A 34 -2.14 7.78 -4.42
N ALA A 35 -2.02 6.97 -3.36
CA ALA A 35 -0.86 6.96 -2.48
C ALA A 35 0.43 6.56 -3.22
N LEU A 36 0.35 5.58 -4.12
CA LEU A 36 1.48 5.16 -4.94
C LEU A 36 1.86 6.21 -6.00
N ASN A 37 0.88 6.90 -6.58
CA ASN A 37 1.14 7.95 -7.58
C ASN A 37 1.65 9.27 -6.97
N HIS A 38 1.25 9.57 -5.74
CA HIS A 38 1.64 10.78 -5.01
C HIS A 38 2.40 10.43 -3.73
N TRP A 39 3.36 9.51 -3.83
CA TRP A 39 4.09 8.99 -2.68
C TRP A 39 4.72 10.07 -1.81
N GLY A 40 5.27 11.15 -2.39
CA GLY A 40 5.87 12.24 -1.61
C GLY A 40 4.88 12.93 -0.65
N LEU A 41 3.60 13.04 -1.02
CA LEU A 41 2.56 13.58 -0.12
C LEU A 41 2.26 12.61 1.03
N VAL A 42 2.19 11.32 0.72
CA VAL A 42 1.90 10.28 1.70
C VAL A 42 3.07 10.10 2.67
N ASP A 43 4.30 10.08 2.17
CA ASP A 43 5.51 10.00 2.98
C ASP A 43 5.62 11.21 3.91
N ALA A 44 5.34 12.43 3.42
CA ALA A 44 5.33 13.62 4.26
C ALA A 44 4.27 13.59 5.38
N MET A 45 3.17 12.85 5.21
CA MET A 45 2.10 12.74 6.21
C MET A 45 2.33 11.58 7.19
N LEU A 46 2.86 10.45 6.72
CA LEU A 46 2.92 9.19 7.47
C LEU A 46 4.30 8.84 8.02
N SER A 47 5.36 9.39 7.43
CA SER A 47 6.74 9.10 7.83
C SER A 47 7.26 10.22 8.72
N PRO A 48 7.89 9.89 9.86
CA PRO A 48 8.65 10.87 10.60
C PRO A 48 9.82 11.41 9.74
N PRO A 49 10.33 12.61 10.04
CA PRO A 49 11.54 13.12 9.40
C PRO A 49 12.69 12.12 9.53
N ASP A 50 13.54 12.10 8.51
CA ASP A 50 14.75 11.27 8.54
C ASP A 50 15.67 11.69 9.68
N TYR A 51 16.33 10.69 10.27
CA TYR A 51 17.35 10.92 11.29
C TYR A 51 18.59 11.54 10.65
N ASP A 52 19.14 12.55 11.31
CA ASP A 52 20.37 13.21 10.90
C ASP A 52 21.57 12.34 11.28
N GLU A 53 22.00 11.51 10.35
CA GLU A 53 23.09 10.54 10.54
C GLU A 53 24.47 11.21 10.59
N ALA A 54 24.61 12.48 10.20
CA ALA A 54 25.86 13.24 10.41
C ALA A 54 26.21 13.37 11.91
N ARG A 55 25.24 13.16 12.80
CA ARG A 55 25.44 13.12 14.24
C ARG A 55 26.28 11.94 14.72
N PHE A 56 26.41 10.89 13.91
CA PHE A 56 27.25 9.74 14.26
C PHE A 56 28.70 10.13 14.38
N ASP A 57 29.16 11.05 13.54
CA ASP A 57 30.55 11.50 13.52
C ASP A 57 30.90 12.39 14.74
N ALA A 58 29.88 12.97 15.39
CA ALA A 58 30.01 13.75 16.61
C ALA A 58 29.64 12.94 17.88
N TRP A 59 29.39 11.63 17.74
CA TRP A 59 28.98 10.80 18.88
C TRP A 59 30.14 10.66 19.87
N PRO A 60 29.89 10.75 21.20
CA PRO A 60 30.95 10.91 22.19
C PRO A 60 31.91 9.71 22.30
N ASP A 61 31.56 8.52 21.79
CA ASP A 61 32.40 7.33 21.84
C ASP A 61 32.18 6.45 20.58
N PRO A 62 32.82 6.76 19.44
CA PRO A 62 32.72 5.92 18.25
C PRO A 62 33.46 4.59 18.50
N VAL A 63 32.80 3.48 18.21
CA VAL A 63 33.39 2.14 18.33
C VAL A 63 33.66 1.63 16.93
N ALA A 64 34.93 1.59 16.52
CA ALA A 64 35.28 0.96 15.25
C ALA A 64 34.92 -0.53 15.27
N GLN A 65 34.28 -1.02 14.21
CA GLN A 65 33.78 -2.39 14.12
C GLN A 65 34.41 -3.11 12.92
N GLY A 66 35.02 -4.26 13.18
CA GLY A 66 35.37 -5.22 12.14
C GLY A 66 34.20 -6.16 11.82
N LEU A 67 34.37 -6.96 10.76
CA LEU A 67 33.44 -8.05 10.45
C LEU A 67 33.20 -9.02 11.63
N PRO A 68 34.22 -9.42 12.43
CA PRO A 68 33.99 -10.28 13.59
C PRO A 68 33.06 -9.67 14.64
N ASP A 69 33.16 -8.36 14.87
CA ASP A 69 32.35 -7.63 15.85
C ASP A 69 30.91 -7.49 15.36
N ALA A 70 30.72 -7.19 14.07
CA ALA A 70 29.40 -7.17 13.45
C ALA A 70 28.72 -8.56 13.49
N LEU A 71 29.48 -9.64 13.27
CA LEU A 71 28.97 -11.01 13.41
C LEU A 71 28.61 -11.36 14.86
N ALA A 72 29.39 -10.86 15.84
CA ALA A 72 29.07 -11.04 17.25
C ALA A 72 27.76 -10.31 17.61
N LEU A 73 27.60 -9.07 17.15
CA LEU A 73 26.37 -8.29 17.31
C LEU A 73 25.16 -9.01 16.70
N ALA A 74 25.28 -9.53 15.47
CA ALA A 74 24.21 -10.29 14.82
C ALA A 74 23.77 -11.50 15.64
N ARG A 75 24.73 -12.24 16.24
CA ARG A 75 24.43 -13.39 17.11
C ARG A 75 23.76 -12.99 18.42
N THR A 76 24.04 -11.80 18.94
CA THR A 76 23.35 -11.27 20.11
C THR A 76 21.91 -10.87 19.78
N LEU A 77 21.69 -10.21 18.64
CA LEU A 77 20.36 -9.77 18.21
C LEU A 77 19.47 -10.95 17.78
N TRP A 78 20.06 -11.95 17.11
CA TRP A 78 19.35 -13.10 16.55
C TRP A 78 20.10 -14.41 16.82
N PRO A 79 20.06 -14.93 18.06
CA PRO A 79 20.81 -16.13 18.44
C PRO A 79 20.45 -17.37 17.61
N ASP A 80 19.21 -17.46 17.14
CA ASP A 80 18.70 -18.61 16.40
C ASP A 80 18.71 -18.43 14.87
N ALA A 81 19.08 -17.24 14.36
CA ALA A 81 19.05 -16.96 12.93
C ALA A 81 20.39 -17.32 12.26
N ALA A 82 20.33 -18.13 11.20
CA ALA A 82 21.47 -18.38 10.35
C ALA A 82 21.72 -17.15 9.45
N MET A 83 22.88 -16.51 9.62
CA MET A 83 23.38 -15.53 8.66
C MET A 83 23.77 -16.23 7.37
N THR A 84 23.21 -15.77 6.25
CA THR A 84 23.39 -16.36 4.93
C THR A 84 24.40 -15.61 4.06
N ASP A 85 24.60 -14.32 4.32
CA ASP A 85 25.55 -13.47 3.61
C ASP A 85 26.20 -12.47 4.58
N ALA A 86 27.45 -12.12 4.30
CA ALA A 86 28.24 -11.19 5.08
C ALA A 86 29.27 -10.50 4.17
N LYS A 87 29.16 -9.19 3.97
CA LYS A 87 30.00 -8.46 3.02
C LYS A 87 30.27 -7.01 3.42
N PRO A 88 31.38 -6.42 2.97
CA PRO A 88 31.56 -4.97 3.04
C PRO A 88 30.59 -4.29 2.06
N THR A 89 30.08 -3.13 2.45
CA THR A 89 29.17 -2.32 1.65
C THR A 89 29.38 -0.84 1.94
N THR A 90 28.80 0.02 1.11
CA THR A 90 28.63 1.44 1.43
C THR A 90 27.15 1.68 1.70
N TYR A 91 26.82 2.15 2.91
CA TYR A 91 25.45 2.44 3.30
C TYR A 91 25.34 3.87 3.81
N HIS A 92 24.46 4.66 3.18
CA HIS A 92 24.32 6.10 3.44
C HIS A 92 25.65 6.86 3.45
N ASP A 93 26.48 6.61 2.42
CA ASP A 93 27.80 7.22 2.24
C ASP A 93 28.84 6.87 3.33
N ARG A 94 28.64 5.74 4.03
CA ARG A 94 29.50 5.27 5.11
C ARG A 94 29.94 3.82 4.86
N ASP A 95 31.19 3.51 5.17
CA ASP A 95 31.73 2.15 5.04
C ASP A 95 31.10 1.25 6.11
N ALA A 96 30.48 0.17 5.69
CA ALA A 96 29.69 -0.68 6.56
C ALA A 96 29.86 -2.17 6.26
N TRP A 97 29.49 -3.00 7.23
CA TRP A 97 29.32 -4.44 7.07
C TRP A 97 27.84 -4.77 6.99
N GLU A 98 27.41 -5.40 5.90
CA GLU A 98 26.05 -5.90 5.71
C GLU A 98 26.01 -7.41 5.96
N LEU A 99 25.10 -7.81 6.83
CA LEU A 99 24.85 -9.17 7.28
C LEU A 99 23.38 -9.49 7.01
N SER A 100 23.11 -10.47 6.16
CA SER A 100 21.75 -10.86 5.78
C SER A 100 21.44 -12.27 6.25
N GLY A 101 20.28 -12.47 6.88
CA GLY A 101 19.83 -13.78 7.33
C GLY A 101 18.46 -13.74 8.00
N GLY A 102 17.70 -14.84 7.90
CA GLY A 102 16.42 -14.97 8.60
C GLY A 102 15.34 -13.95 8.22
N GLY A 103 15.46 -13.25 7.09
CA GLY A 103 14.53 -12.17 6.69
C GLY A 103 14.87 -10.79 7.26
N HIS A 104 16.04 -10.66 7.86
CA HIS A 104 16.60 -9.44 8.41
C HIS A 104 17.93 -9.10 7.75
N ASP A 105 18.22 -7.81 7.63
CA ASP A 105 19.56 -7.32 7.31
C ASP A 105 20.06 -6.49 8.49
N LEU A 106 21.26 -6.78 8.97
CA LEU A 106 22.01 -5.94 9.89
C LEU A 106 23.09 -5.23 9.10
N ILE A 107 23.12 -3.91 9.18
CA ILE A 107 24.16 -3.08 8.59
C ILE A 107 24.88 -2.39 9.74
N VAL A 108 26.19 -2.54 9.85
CA VAL A 108 26.98 -1.93 10.94
C VAL A 108 28.00 -1.00 10.31
N ASP A 109 28.00 0.26 10.70
CA ASP A 109 29.05 1.19 10.30
C ASP A 109 30.39 0.78 10.92
N ALA A 110 31.40 0.66 10.06
CA ALA A 110 32.74 0.25 10.45
C ALA A 110 33.46 1.30 11.31
N ALA A 111 33.13 2.59 11.18
CA ALA A 111 33.84 3.67 11.86
C ALA A 111 33.31 3.95 13.28
N THR A 112 31.99 3.99 13.45
CA THR A 112 31.36 4.44 14.70
C THR A 112 30.61 3.35 15.43
N GLY A 113 30.31 2.23 14.79
CA GLY A 113 29.57 1.11 15.38
C GLY A 113 28.06 1.33 15.50
N HIS A 114 27.55 2.45 14.98
CA HIS A 114 26.12 2.61 14.75
C HIS A 114 25.64 1.54 13.78
N TYR A 115 24.41 1.08 13.97
CA TYR A 115 23.90 0.00 13.13
C TYR A 115 22.44 0.18 12.79
N TRP A 116 22.06 -0.40 11.66
CA TRP A 116 20.70 -0.44 11.16
C TRP A 116 20.21 -1.87 11.14
N VAL A 117 19.03 -2.08 11.71
CA VAL A 117 18.29 -3.33 11.56
C VAL A 117 17.19 -3.12 10.55
N LYS A 118 17.25 -3.84 9.44
CA LYS A 118 16.29 -3.74 8.36
C LYS A 118 15.48 -5.03 8.25
N THR A 119 14.21 -4.83 7.97
CA THR A 119 13.27 -5.85 7.51
C THR A 119 12.65 -5.36 6.21
N ARG A 120 11.79 -6.17 5.61
CA ARG A 120 11.03 -5.78 4.41
C ARG A 120 10.23 -4.47 4.60
N LEU A 121 9.74 -4.19 5.80
CA LEU A 121 8.79 -3.09 6.04
C LEU A 121 9.34 -1.99 6.96
N ARG A 122 10.51 -2.18 7.55
CA ARG A 122 11.00 -1.28 8.59
C ARG A 122 12.52 -1.24 8.60
N ARG A 123 13.06 -0.06 8.92
CA ARG A 123 14.45 0.14 9.31
C ARG A 123 14.49 0.79 10.68
N GLU A 124 15.24 0.21 11.58
CA GLU A 124 15.58 0.79 12.86
C GLU A 124 17.06 1.17 12.86
N THR A 125 17.41 2.24 13.57
CA THR A 125 18.75 2.80 13.64
C THR A 125 19.14 2.89 15.11
N TYR A 126 20.30 2.35 15.44
CA TYR A 126 20.77 2.16 16.80
C TYR A 126 22.15 2.79 17.00
N ALA A 127 22.36 3.31 18.20
CA ALA A 127 23.69 3.65 18.69
C ALA A 127 24.49 2.38 19.05
N PRO A 128 25.83 2.47 19.18
CA PRO A 128 26.69 1.32 19.48
C PRO A 128 26.35 0.61 20.81
N ASP A 129 25.74 1.34 21.75
CA ASP A 129 25.26 0.82 23.03
C ASP A 129 23.91 0.08 22.95
N GLY A 130 23.30 0.04 21.76
CA GLY A 130 22.00 -0.56 21.52
C GLY A 130 20.81 0.38 21.72
N THR A 131 21.04 1.68 22.00
CA THR A 131 19.95 2.66 22.12
C THR A 131 19.29 2.89 20.76
N LEU A 132 17.97 2.75 20.67
CA LEU A 132 17.20 3.05 19.45
C LEU A 132 17.17 4.57 19.20
N LEU A 133 17.83 5.02 18.14
CA LEU A 133 17.89 6.42 17.74
C LEU A 133 16.73 6.80 16.81
N HIS A 134 16.35 5.88 15.91
CA HIS A 134 15.32 6.15 14.94
C HIS A 134 14.66 4.88 14.40
N SER A 135 13.43 5.02 13.92
CA SER A 135 12.67 3.96 13.27
C SER A 135 11.89 4.53 12.10
N ARG A 136 12.12 3.98 10.90
CA ARG A 136 11.40 4.31 9.67
C ARG A 136 10.56 3.11 9.21
N PHE A 137 9.27 3.33 8.99
CA PHE A 137 8.38 2.34 8.40
C PHE A 137 8.19 2.61 6.91
N TYR A 138 8.35 1.59 6.08
CA TYR A 138 8.28 1.69 4.63
C TYR A 138 6.84 1.52 4.13
N TRP A 139 6.00 2.55 4.31
CA TRP A 139 4.58 2.48 3.86
C TRP A 139 4.45 2.23 2.37
N GLY A 140 5.38 2.72 1.55
CA GLY A 140 5.39 2.46 0.11
C GLY A 140 5.50 0.97 -0.20
N THR A 141 6.38 0.25 0.51
CA THR A 141 6.52 -1.21 0.37
C THR A 141 5.27 -1.95 0.85
N LEU A 142 4.65 -1.48 1.93
CA LEU A 142 3.38 -2.04 2.42
C LEU A 142 2.27 -1.86 1.39
N PHE A 143 2.03 -0.63 0.93
CA PHE A 143 0.99 -0.33 -0.05
C PHE A 143 1.24 -1.04 -1.37
N LYS A 144 2.49 -1.08 -1.84
CA LYS A 144 2.86 -1.85 -3.03
C LYS A 144 2.53 -3.34 -2.86
N THR A 145 2.89 -3.92 -1.72
CA THR A 145 2.61 -5.34 -1.45
C THR A 145 1.11 -5.62 -1.42
N ILE A 146 0.31 -4.77 -0.76
CA ILE A 146 -1.16 -4.88 -0.72
C ILE A 146 -1.76 -4.71 -2.12
N HIS A 147 -1.25 -3.73 -2.89
CA HIS A 147 -1.76 -3.41 -4.22
C HIS A 147 -1.45 -4.51 -5.25
N GLU A 148 -0.26 -5.11 -5.19
CA GLU A 148 0.18 -6.14 -6.15
C GLU A 148 -0.31 -7.54 -5.78
N ARG A 149 -0.29 -7.92 -4.50
CA ARG A 149 -0.65 -9.29 -4.06
C ARG A 149 -2.06 -9.41 -3.49
N GLY A 150 -2.75 -8.29 -3.28
CA GLY A 150 -4.04 -8.29 -2.59
C GLY A 150 -3.91 -8.43 -1.07
N TRP A 151 -5.05 -8.45 -0.38
CA TRP A 151 -5.14 -8.34 1.08
C TRP A 151 -4.94 -9.66 1.85
N VAL A 152 -5.09 -10.81 1.19
CA VAL A 152 -5.14 -12.14 1.86
C VAL A 152 -4.15 -13.12 1.24
N ASP A 153 -4.21 -13.33 -0.08
CA ASP A 153 -3.26 -14.15 -0.84
C ASP A 153 -3.33 -13.74 -2.33
N ALA A 154 -2.27 -13.99 -3.09
CA ALA A 154 -2.21 -13.64 -4.51
C ALA A 154 -3.35 -14.28 -5.31
N ARG A 155 -3.71 -15.54 -5.03
CA ARG A 155 -4.82 -16.23 -5.72
C ARG A 155 -6.18 -15.63 -5.36
N PHE A 156 -6.37 -15.30 -4.08
CA PHE A 156 -7.58 -14.63 -3.62
C PHE A 156 -7.69 -13.21 -4.19
N GLY A 157 -6.56 -12.51 -4.29
CA GLY A 157 -6.45 -11.18 -4.89
C GLY A 157 -6.88 -11.17 -6.35
N THR A 158 -6.38 -12.10 -7.18
CA THR A 158 -6.77 -12.21 -8.59
C THR A 158 -8.26 -12.51 -8.74
N TRP A 159 -8.78 -13.49 -8.00
CA TRP A 159 -10.20 -13.85 -8.07
C TRP A 159 -11.11 -12.71 -7.63
N LEU A 160 -10.75 -12.00 -6.55
CA LEU A 160 -11.49 -10.83 -6.08
C LEU A 160 -11.40 -9.67 -7.07
N ALA A 161 -10.25 -9.48 -7.72
CA ALA A 161 -10.08 -8.48 -8.77
C ALA A 161 -10.99 -8.76 -9.97
N ASP A 162 -11.11 -10.01 -10.41
CA ASP A 162 -12.02 -10.40 -11.51
C ASP A 162 -13.49 -10.15 -11.16
N ILE A 163 -13.91 -10.51 -9.94
CA ILE A 163 -15.27 -10.22 -9.46
C ILE A 163 -15.50 -8.72 -9.38
N THR A 164 -14.53 -7.97 -8.86
CA THR A 164 -14.62 -6.50 -8.75
C THR A 164 -14.69 -5.88 -10.14
N ALA A 165 -13.92 -6.36 -11.12
CA ALA A 165 -13.96 -5.92 -12.50
C ALA A 165 -15.32 -6.21 -13.15
N GLY A 166 -15.84 -7.42 -13.01
CA GLY A 166 -17.18 -7.78 -13.48
C GLY A 166 -18.27 -6.93 -12.82
N ALA A 167 -18.17 -6.72 -11.51
CA ALA A 167 -19.08 -5.88 -10.76
C ALA A 167 -19.00 -4.41 -11.19
N MET A 168 -17.81 -3.87 -11.46
CA MET A 168 -17.60 -2.52 -11.99
C MET A 168 -18.23 -2.34 -13.37
N VAL A 169 -18.05 -3.30 -14.28
CA VAL A 169 -18.68 -3.28 -15.60
C VAL A 169 -20.20 -3.29 -15.47
N LEU A 170 -20.75 -4.21 -14.67
CA LEU A 170 -22.19 -4.29 -14.41
C LEU A 170 -22.71 -3.00 -13.76
N PHE A 171 -21.99 -2.45 -12.78
CA PHE A 171 -22.32 -1.20 -12.11
C PHE A 171 -22.31 -0.02 -13.09
N GLY A 172 -21.29 0.09 -13.93
CA GLY A 172 -21.17 1.14 -14.95
C GLY A 172 -22.29 1.08 -15.99
N VAL A 173 -22.56 -0.11 -16.55
CA VAL A 173 -23.62 -0.31 -17.55
C VAL A 173 -25.00 -0.07 -16.94
N SER A 174 -25.28 -0.61 -15.75
CA SER A 174 -26.56 -0.40 -15.07
C SER A 174 -26.75 1.05 -14.64
N GLY A 175 -25.70 1.70 -14.14
CA GLY A 175 -25.71 3.13 -13.80
C GLY A 175 -25.99 4.00 -15.02
N LEU A 176 -25.32 3.73 -16.15
CA LEU A 176 -25.54 4.44 -17.41
C LEU A 176 -26.98 4.27 -17.91
N TYR A 177 -27.52 3.05 -17.87
CA TYR A 177 -28.91 2.79 -18.23
C TYR A 177 -29.89 3.55 -17.33
N LEU A 178 -29.73 3.44 -16.00
CA LEU A 178 -30.58 4.11 -15.02
C LEU A 178 -30.50 5.64 -15.14
N PHE A 179 -29.38 6.18 -15.60
CA PHE A 179 -29.21 7.60 -15.87
C PHE A 179 -29.87 8.06 -17.18
N LEU A 180 -29.70 7.30 -18.27
CA LEU A 180 -30.17 7.66 -19.62
C LEU A 180 -31.66 7.35 -19.85
N ALA A 181 -32.14 6.18 -19.43
CA ALA A 181 -33.50 5.73 -19.68
C ALA A 181 -34.59 6.73 -19.24
N PRO A 182 -34.58 7.29 -18.01
CA PRO A 182 -35.59 8.26 -17.60
C PRO A 182 -35.48 9.58 -18.38
N ARG A 183 -34.27 10.01 -18.76
CA ARG A 183 -34.05 11.24 -19.55
C ARG A 183 -34.60 11.09 -20.97
N LEU A 184 -34.34 9.95 -21.61
CA LEU A 184 -34.84 9.65 -22.94
C LEU A 184 -36.37 9.50 -22.93
N ARG A 185 -36.95 8.81 -21.94
CA ARG A 185 -38.41 8.73 -21.76
C ARG A 185 -39.05 10.11 -21.59
N ARG A 186 -38.47 10.97 -20.73
CA ARG A 186 -38.96 12.36 -20.54
C ARG A 186 -38.88 13.17 -21.84
N ARG A 187 -37.80 13.06 -22.61
CA ARG A 187 -37.65 13.74 -23.91
C ARG A 187 -38.68 13.24 -24.94
N ARG A 188 -38.90 11.92 -25.05
CA ARG A 188 -39.92 11.34 -25.94
C ARG A 188 -41.33 11.78 -25.56
N ASN A 189 -41.66 11.75 -24.28
CA ASN A 189 -42.99 12.17 -23.80
C ASN A 189 -43.22 13.68 -24.01
N ARG A 190 -42.19 14.52 -23.83
CA ARG A 190 -42.28 15.95 -24.19
C ARG A 190 -42.56 16.14 -25.67
N LYS A 191 -41.81 15.48 -26.56
CA LYS A 191 -42.01 15.56 -28.02
C LYS A 191 -43.41 15.05 -28.45
N ALA A 192 -43.91 13.99 -27.82
CA ALA A 192 -45.25 13.48 -28.10
C ALA A 192 -46.34 14.49 -27.69
N ARG A 193 -46.20 15.14 -26.53
CA ARG A 193 -47.13 16.19 -26.06
C ARG A 193 -47.13 17.42 -26.97
N THR A 194 -45.95 17.91 -27.39
CA THR A 194 -45.90 19.04 -28.34
C THR A 194 -46.48 18.70 -29.70
N ARG A 195 -46.28 17.48 -30.20
CA ARG A 195 -46.92 17.02 -31.45
C ARG A 195 -48.44 16.94 -31.33
N ALA A 196 -48.96 16.42 -30.21
CA ALA A 196 -50.40 16.36 -29.96
C ALA A 196 -51.02 17.76 -29.85
N MET A 197 -50.34 18.72 -29.20
CA MET A 197 -50.77 20.12 -29.13
C MET A 197 -50.71 20.87 -30.46
N ALA A 198 -49.93 20.40 -31.43
CA ALA A 198 -49.84 21.00 -32.76
C ALA A 198 -50.87 20.43 -33.75
N GLN A 199 -51.62 19.39 -33.36
CA GLN A 199 -52.57 18.67 -34.22
C GLN A 199 -54.04 18.81 -33.77
N GLY A 200 -54.29 19.41 -32.61
CA GLY A 200 -55.63 19.74 -32.11
C GLY A 200 -55.81 21.24 -32.06
#